data_AF-A0A6B1EX57-F1
#
_entry.id   AF-A0A6B1EX57-F1
#
_cell.length_a   1.000
_cell.length_b   1.000
_cell.length_c   1.000
_cell.angle_alpha   90.00
_cell.angle_beta   90.00
_cell.angle_gamma   90.00
#
_symmetry.space_group_name_H-M   'P 1'
#
loop_
_entity.id
_entity.type
_entity.pdbx_description
1 polymer ?
#
loop_
_entity_poly.entity_id
_entity_poly.type
_entity_poly.pdbx_seq_one_letter_code
_entity_poly.pdbx_strand_id
1 'polypeptide(L)'
;MKPRYLLLFIFLMLACANRNTPRAVSEDFIYNYYQRADQAAALQLCHGLAAQKLKDEIARVSEVRTPGQQMDEMPKIEYEATGEEKGTTHVLFNYKLTIEIRGTTTHTRKVVIQTEQIDGRWKVVNFDEY
;
A
#
# COMPACT_ATOMS: atom_id res chain seq x y z
N MET A 1 16.23 -22.95 35.28
CA MET A 1 16.32 -22.94 33.80
C MET A 1 17.23 -21.79 33.39
N LYS A 2 18.24 -22.05 32.54
CA LYS A 2 19.36 -21.12 32.28
C LYS A 2 18.88 -19.85 31.55
N PRO A 3 19.28 -18.64 31.99
CA PRO A 3 18.88 -17.35 31.38
C PRO A 3 19.37 -17.15 29.93
N ARG A 4 20.23 -18.05 29.41
CA ARG A 4 20.72 -18.02 28.02
C ARG A 4 19.65 -18.31 26.97
N TYR A 5 18.60 -19.08 27.31
CA TYR A 5 17.52 -19.41 26.36
C TYR A 5 16.44 -18.32 26.27
N LEU A 6 16.32 -17.47 27.29
CA LEU A 6 15.37 -16.36 27.32
C LEU A 6 15.78 -15.24 26.34
N LEU A 7 17.09 -14.98 26.23
CA LEU A 7 17.66 -13.99 25.31
C LEU A 7 17.51 -14.39 23.83
N LEU A 8 17.57 -15.70 23.53
CA LEU A 8 17.38 -16.22 22.17
C LEU A 8 15.92 -16.04 21.70
N PHE A 9 14.97 -16.22 22.60
CA PHE A 9 13.53 -16.06 22.30
C PHE A 9 13.15 -14.60 22.05
N ILE A 10 13.75 -13.66 22.78
CA ILE A 10 13.55 -12.21 22.58
C ILE A 10 14.12 -11.74 21.22
N PHE A 11 15.28 -12.27 20.80
CA PHE A 11 15.84 -11.97 19.47
C PHE A 11 15.00 -12.54 18.31
N LEU A 12 14.36 -13.70 18.50
CA LEU A 12 13.44 -14.29 17.53
C LEU A 12 12.14 -13.49 17.35
N MET A 13 11.67 -12.81 18.41
CA MET A 13 10.49 -11.93 18.34
C MET A 13 10.79 -10.55 17.72
N LEU A 14 12.05 -10.09 17.75
CA LEU A 14 12.50 -8.86 17.06
C LEU A 14 12.64 -9.03 15.54
N ALA A 15 12.62 -10.28 15.05
CA ALA A 15 12.50 -10.58 13.62
C ALA A 15 11.04 -10.48 13.11
N CYS A 16 10.09 -9.97 13.93
CA CYS A 16 8.80 -9.50 13.45
C CYS A 16 9.02 -8.58 12.23
N ALA A 17 8.57 -9.08 11.08
CA ALA A 17 8.93 -8.64 9.74
C ALA A 17 9.11 -7.13 9.62
N ASN A 18 10.32 -6.69 9.29
CA ASN A 18 10.56 -5.32 8.87
C ASN A 18 9.73 -5.06 7.60
N ARG A 19 8.56 -4.42 7.72
CA ARG A 19 7.69 -4.04 6.60
C ARG A 19 8.22 -2.84 5.79
N ASN A 20 9.39 -2.28 6.16
CA ASN A 20 10.07 -1.27 5.35
C ASN A 20 10.87 -1.93 4.21
N THR A 21 10.17 -2.62 3.31
CA THR A 21 10.70 -3.15 2.05
C THR A 21 9.88 -2.55 0.89
N PRO A 22 10.42 -2.47 -0.34
CA PRO A 22 9.69 -1.88 -1.46
C PRO A 22 8.35 -2.59 -1.70
N ARG A 23 8.36 -3.93 -1.65
CA ARG A 23 7.17 -4.77 -1.84
C ARG A 23 6.14 -4.61 -0.72
N ALA A 24 6.57 -4.62 0.54
CA ALA A 24 5.64 -4.47 1.65
C ALA A 24 4.99 -3.07 1.65
N VAL A 25 5.73 -2.03 1.29
CA VAL A 25 5.18 -0.66 1.17
C VAL A 25 4.19 -0.54 0.01
N SER A 26 4.44 -1.19 -1.14
CA SER A 26 3.46 -1.19 -2.24
C SER A 26 2.20 -1.99 -1.91
N GLU A 27 2.32 -3.12 -1.21
CA GLU A 27 1.17 -3.90 -0.73
C GLU A 27 0.38 -3.17 0.36
N ASP A 28 1.05 -2.51 1.30
CA ASP A 28 0.42 -1.65 2.31
C ASP A 28 -0.30 -0.47 1.66
N PHE A 29 0.23 0.07 0.56
CA PHE A 29 -0.46 1.09 -0.22
C PHE A 29 -1.73 0.55 -0.86
N ILE A 30 -1.70 -0.64 -1.49
CA ILE A 30 -2.92 -1.26 -2.05
C ILE A 30 -3.97 -1.50 -0.98
N TYR A 31 -3.56 -2.02 0.17
CA TYR A 31 -4.44 -2.29 1.29
C TYR A 31 -5.14 -1.01 1.76
N ASN A 32 -4.39 0.06 2.01
CA ASN A 32 -4.97 1.31 2.51
C ASN A 32 -5.78 2.05 1.45
N TYR A 33 -5.23 2.21 0.24
CA TYR A 33 -5.85 3.02 -0.81
C TYR A 33 -7.00 2.31 -1.52
N TYR A 34 -6.80 1.07 -1.98
CA TYR A 34 -7.84 0.34 -2.72
C TYR A 34 -8.79 -0.43 -1.81
N GLN A 35 -8.27 -1.24 -0.88
CA GLN A 35 -9.12 -2.16 -0.12
C GLN A 35 -9.84 -1.51 1.07
N ARG A 36 -9.31 -0.41 1.60
CA ARG A 36 -9.93 0.32 2.73
C ARG A 36 -10.45 1.71 2.38
N ALA A 37 -10.14 2.21 1.19
CA ALA A 37 -10.41 3.59 0.80
C ALA A 37 -9.90 4.63 1.84
N ASP A 38 -8.86 4.27 2.61
CA ASP A 38 -8.25 5.11 3.64
C ASP A 38 -7.12 5.94 3.02
N GLN A 39 -7.53 7.06 2.42
CA GLN A 39 -6.61 7.97 1.74
C GLN A 39 -5.60 8.60 2.71
N ALA A 40 -5.95 8.74 3.99
CA ALA A 40 -5.05 9.30 5.01
C ALA A 40 -3.92 8.31 5.34
N ALA A 41 -4.26 7.04 5.57
CA ALA A 41 -3.25 5.99 5.78
C ALA A 41 -2.38 5.77 4.53
N ALA A 42 -2.98 5.77 3.33
CA ALA A 42 -2.23 5.67 2.09
C ALA A 42 -1.25 6.84 1.92
N LEU A 43 -1.66 8.08 2.24
CA LEU A 43 -0.81 9.26 2.14
C LEU A 43 0.45 9.17 3.02
N GLN A 44 0.38 8.50 4.18
CA GLN A 44 1.54 8.30 5.05
C GLN A 44 2.62 7.43 4.39
N LEU A 45 2.25 6.58 3.43
CA LEU A 45 3.16 5.72 2.66
C LEU A 45 3.76 6.44 1.44
N CYS A 46 3.22 7.60 1.07
CA CYS A 46 3.58 8.29 -0.15
C CYS A 46 4.65 9.37 0.03
N HIS A 47 5.39 9.64 -1.03
CA HIS A 47 6.24 10.80 -1.21
C HIS A 47 6.14 11.30 -2.67
N GLY A 48 6.73 12.45 -2.99
CA GLY A 48 6.79 12.97 -4.36
C GLY A 48 5.43 13.04 -5.06
N LEU A 49 5.36 12.54 -6.30
CA LEU A 49 4.17 12.60 -7.16
C LEU A 49 2.98 11.84 -6.59
N ALA A 50 3.19 10.67 -5.98
CA ALA A 50 2.12 9.91 -5.33
C ALA A 50 1.46 10.70 -4.19
N ALA A 51 2.26 11.39 -3.37
CA ALA A 51 1.73 12.22 -2.29
C ALA A 51 0.94 13.42 -2.84
N GLN A 52 1.38 14.00 -3.95
CA GLN A 52 0.63 15.07 -4.63
C GLN A 52 -0.70 14.56 -5.18
N LYS A 53 -0.70 13.45 -5.92
CA LYS A 53 -1.91 12.81 -6.47
C LYS A 53 -2.97 12.56 -5.40
N LEU A 54 -2.57 11.99 -4.26
CA LEU A 54 -3.49 11.74 -3.14
C LEU A 54 -4.00 13.02 -2.48
N LYS A 55 -3.15 14.03 -2.27
CA LYS A 55 -3.60 15.31 -1.70
C LYS A 55 -4.63 15.99 -2.61
N ASP A 56 -4.39 15.98 -3.92
CA ASP A 56 -5.31 16.55 -4.89
C ASP A 56 -6.64 15.79 -4.91
N GLU A 57 -6.59 14.45 -4.81
CA GLU A 57 -7.80 13.63 -4.71
C GLU A 57 -8.59 13.90 -3.42
N ILE A 58 -7.92 13.91 -2.26
CA ILE A 58 -8.52 14.23 -0.96
C ILE A 58 -9.21 15.61 -1.03
N ALA A 59 -8.54 16.60 -1.62
CA ALA A 59 -9.12 17.93 -1.80
C ALA A 59 -10.39 17.89 -2.66
N ARG A 60 -10.37 17.16 -3.80
CA ARG A 60 -11.52 17.01 -4.70
C ARG A 60 -12.72 16.33 -4.04
N VAL A 61 -12.52 15.40 -3.12
CA VAL A 61 -13.60 14.62 -2.50
C VAL A 61 -14.01 15.14 -1.11
N SER A 62 -13.38 16.21 -0.63
CA SER A 62 -13.54 16.70 0.75
C SER A 62 -14.97 17.11 1.13
N GLU A 63 -15.81 17.48 0.16
CA GLU A 63 -17.23 17.82 0.40
C GLU A 63 -18.10 16.60 0.73
N VAL A 64 -17.67 15.40 0.32
CA VAL A 64 -18.46 14.16 0.43
C VAL A 64 -17.74 13.05 1.20
N ARG A 65 -16.48 13.27 1.59
CA ARG A 65 -15.67 12.32 2.36
C ARG A 65 -14.89 13.04 3.46
N THR A 66 -15.01 12.55 4.68
CA THR A 66 -14.14 12.96 5.78
C THR A 66 -12.88 12.08 5.78
N PRO A 67 -11.67 12.65 5.91
CA PRO A 67 -10.45 11.86 6.03
C PRO A 67 -10.52 10.84 7.17
N GLY A 68 -10.21 9.58 6.89
CA GLY A 68 -10.28 8.47 7.85
C GLY A 68 -11.69 7.92 8.11
N GLN A 69 -12.73 8.46 7.45
CA GLN A 69 -14.07 7.88 7.50
C GLN A 69 -14.10 6.58 6.72
N GLN A 70 -14.51 5.50 7.38
CA GLN A 70 -14.74 4.22 6.74
C GLN A 70 -16.03 4.28 5.92
N MET A 71 -16.01 3.75 4.70
CA MET A 71 -17.20 3.64 3.86
C MET A 71 -18.03 2.41 4.26
N ASP A 72 -19.35 2.57 4.40
CA ASP A 72 -20.25 1.50 4.82
C ASP A 72 -20.35 0.36 3.80
N GLU A 73 -20.33 0.68 2.51
CA GLU A 73 -20.31 -0.28 1.41
C GLU A 73 -19.03 -0.11 0.58
N MET A 74 -18.08 -1.03 0.76
CA MET A 74 -16.90 -1.14 -0.09
C MET A 74 -17.02 -2.35 -1.01
N PRO A 75 -16.61 -2.24 -2.29
CA PRO A 75 -16.46 -3.42 -3.13
C PRO A 75 -15.38 -4.33 -2.54
N LYS A 76 -15.54 -5.64 -2.73
CA LYS A 76 -14.49 -6.59 -2.37
C LYS A 76 -13.39 -6.48 -3.42
N ILE A 77 -12.18 -6.11 -2.99
CA ILE A 77 -11.03 -5.96 -3.88
C ILE A 77 -9.96 -6.97 -3.49
N GLU A 78 -9.61 -7.84 -4.43
CA GLU A 78 -8.46 -8.74 -4.34
C GLU A 78 -7.35 -8.24 -5.27
N TYR A 79 -6.10 -8.56 -4.97
CA TYR A 79 -4.97 -8.18 -5.81
C TYR A 79 -4.02 -9.35 -6.07
N GLU A 80 -3.40 -9.34 -7.23
CA GLU A 80 -2.37 -10.29 -7.66
C GLU A 80 -1.16 -9.50 -8.18
N ALA A 81 0.05 -9.82 -7.72
CA ALA A 81 1.27 -9.25 -8.26
C ALA A 81 1.59 -9.89 -9.62
N THR A 82 1.70 -9.08 -10.66
CA THR A 82 1.89 -9.53 -12.05
C THR A 82 3.29 -9.22 -12.60
N GLY A 83 4.07 -8.38 -11.92
CA GLY A 83 5.45 -8.10 -12.31
C GLY A 83 6.21 -7.26 -11.28
N GLU A 84 7.53 -7.33 -11.36
CA GLU A 84 8.47 -6.52 -10.58
C GLU A 84 9.66 -6.12 -11.47
N GLU A 85 9.99 -4.83 -11.50
CA GLU A 85 11.14 -4.29 -12.21
C GLU A 85 12.02 -3.51 -11.23
N LYS A 86 13.27 -3.94 -11.07
CA LYS A 86 14.23 -3.30 -10.17
C LYS A 86 15.10 -2.32 -10.97
N GLY A 87 14.88 -1.03 -10.76
CA GLY A 87 15.76 0.02 -11.22
C GLY A 87 16.89 0.31 -10.22
N THR A 88 17.74 1.27 -10.56
CA THR A 88 18.88 1.69 -9.71
C THR A 88 18.43 2.40 -8.44
N THR A 89 17.38 3.23 -8.53
CA THR A 89 16.87 4.05 -7.42
C THR A 89 15.45 3.71 -7.02
N HIS A 90 14.73 2.98 -7.87
CA HIS A 90 13.32 2.68 -7.68
C HIS A 90 13.00 1.22 -8.00
N VAL A 91 11.92 0.71 -7.43
CA VAL A 91 11.34 -0.59 -7.77
C VAL A 91 9.90 -0.38 -8.21
N LEU A 92 9.56 -0.90 -9.38
CA LEU A 92 8.23 -0.83 -9.97
C LEU A 92 7.53 -2.18 -9.82
N PHE A 93 6.29 -2.15 -9.36
CA PHE A 93 5.44 -3.32 -9.19
C PHE A 93 4.18 -3.19 -10.04
N ASN A 94 3.86 -4.24 -10.78
CA ASN A 94 2.61 -4.35 -11.52
C ASN A 94 1.66 -5.25 -10.74
N TYR A 95 0.39 -4.84 -10.64
CA TYR A 95 -0.67 -5.57 -9.98
C TYR A 95 -1.90 -5.65 -10.86
N LYS A 96 -2.67 -6.73 -10.71
CA LYS A 96 -4.04 -6.84 -11.22
C LYS A 96 -4.99 -6.86 -10.02
N LEU A 97 -5.88 -5.87 -9.96
CA LEU A 97 -6.97 -5.83 -9.00
C LEU A 97 -8.20 -6.52 -9.59
N THR A 98 -8.87 -7.34 -8.79
CA THR A 98 -10.18 -7.92 -9.08
C THR A 98 -11.19 -7.26 -8.14
N ILE A 99 -12.15 -6.53 -8.72
CA ILE A 99 -13.13 -5.71 -7.99
C ILE A 99 -14.50 -6.36 -8.14
N GLU A 100 -15.07 -6.82 -7.04
CA GLU A 100 -16.38 -7.45 -6.98
C GLU A 100 -17.39 -6.49 -6.32
N ILE A 101 -18.40 -6.08 -7.09
CA ILE A 101 -19.47 -5.19 -6.65
C ILE A 101 -20.71 -6.04 -6.35
N ARG A 102 -21.15 -6.04 -5.09
CA ARG A 102 -22.38 -6.70 -4.62
C ARG A 102 -22.53 -8.15 -5.11
N GLY A 103 -21.44 -8.93 -5.13
CA GLY A 103 -21.45 -10.35 -5.46
C GLY A 103 -21.80 -10.72 -6.90
N THR A 104 -21.87 -9.76 -7.81
CA THR A 104 -22.47 -9.98 -9.15
C THR A 104 -21.60 -9.48 -10.29
N THR A 105 -20.97 -8.31 -10.13
CA THR A 105 -20.15 -7.72 -11.20
C THR A 105 -18.68 -7.75 -10.82
N THR A 106 -17.87 -8.41 -11.65
CA THR A 106 -16.42 -8.46 -11.49
C THR A 106 -15.74 -7.63 -12.56
N HIS A 107 -14.94 -6.67 -12.13
CA HIS A 107 -14.07 -5.88 -13.00
C HIS A 107 -12.61 -6.16 -12.67
N THR A 108 -11.73 -5.99 -13.66
CA THR A 108 -10.28 -6.01 -13.42
C THR A 108 -9.68 -4.65 -13.71
N ARG A 109 -8.66 -4.29 -12.94
CA ARG A 109 -7.88 -3.06 -13.14
C ARG A 109 -6.41 -3.36 -12.99
N LYS A 110 -5.57 -2.89 -13.92
CA LYS A 110 -4.12 -3.00 -13.76
C LYS A 110 -3.60 -1.75 -13.07
N VAL A 111 -2.66 -1.95 -12.16
CA VAL A 111 -2.06 -0.89 -11.37
C VAL A 111 -0.56 -1.04 -11.42
N VAL A 112 0.13 0.07 -11.62
CA VAL A 112 1.57 0.18 -11.47
C VAL A 112 1.89 1.01 -10.23
N ILE A 113 2.81 0.55 -9.39
CA ILE A 113 3.27 1.25 -8.19
C ILE A 113 4.80 1.35 -8.24
N GLN A 114 5.32 2.56 -8.14
CA GLN A 114 6.75 2.83 -8.06
C GLN A 114 7.12 3.20 -6.63
N THR A 115 8.17 2.55 -6.12
CA THR A 115 8.72 2.79 -4.78
C THR A 115 10.16 3.25 -4.85
N GLU A 116 10.57 4.09 -3.90
CA GLU A 116 11.93 4.60 -3.76
C GLU A 116 12.28 4.72 -2.27
N GLN A 117 13.57 4.68 -1.95
CA GLN A 117 14.05 4.89 -0.59
C GLN A 117 14.27 6.39 -0.32
N ILE A 118 13.42 6.96 0.54
CA ILE A 118 13.44 8.37 0.96
C ILE A 118 13.79 8.42 2.44
N ASP A 119 14.87 9.11 2.80
CA ASP A 119 15.36 9.24 4.20
C ASP A 119 15.47 7.88 4.93
N GLY A 120 16.00 6.88 4.22
CA GLY A 120 16.18 5.52 4.75
C GLY A 120 14.90 4.67 4.80
N ARG A 121 13.76 5.18 4.36
CA ARG A 121 12.47 4.47 4.34
C ARG A 121 11.92 4.31 2.93
N TRP A 122 11.40 3.14 2.60
CA TRP A 122 10.69 2.92 1.36
C TRP A 122 9.37 3.70 1.36
N LYS A 123 9.09 4.37 0.25
CA LYS A 123 7.88 5.17 0.01
C LYS A 123 7.35 4.88 -1.38
N VAL A 124 6.03 4.98 -1.55
CA VAL A 124 5.42 5.06 -2.87
C VAL A 124 5.66 6.45 -3.43
N VAL A 125 6.35 6.54 -4.58
CA VAL A 125 6.68 7.83 -5.23
C VAL A 125 5.81 8.11 -6.45
N ASN A 126 5.24 7.08 -7.07
CA ASN A 126 4.23 7.21 -8.11
C ASN A 126 3.32 5.96 -8.13
N PHE A 127 2.10 6.12 -8.65
CA PHE A 127 1.20 5.01 -8.97
C PHE A 127 0.26 5.41 -10.10
N ASP A 128 -0.18 4.45 -10.91
CA ASP A 128 -1.10 4.70 -12.01
C ASP A 128 -1.97 3.47 -12.35
N GLU A 129 -3.06 3.70 -13.08
CA GLU A 129 -4.03 2.69 -13.49
C GLU A 129 -4.11 2.64 -15.02
N TYR A 130 -4.06 1.45 -15.63
CA TYR A 130 -3.96 1.31 -17.10
C TYR A 130 -4.68 0.08 -17.68
#